data_AF-A0AB36IH68-F1
#
_entry.id   AF-A0AB36IH68-F1
#
_cell.length_a   1.000
_cell.length_b   1.000
_cell.length_c   1.000
_cell.angle_alpha   90.00
_cell.angle_beta   90.00
_cell.angle_gamma   90.00
#
_symmetry.space_group_name_H-M   'P 1'
#
loop_
_entity.id
_entity.type
_entity.pdbx_description
1 polymer ?
#
loop_
_entity_poly.entity_id
_entity_poly.type
_entity_poly.pdbx_seq_one_letter_code
_entity_poly.pdbx_strand_id
1 'polypeptide(L)'
;MTYKADYDLDFEKVVFRMSQLFEDLIPSENAYDPYEKSTWPTLTMAATWVQDDCLIVVFRADPRRVAPMDGATFVGYFCKIYPRYIPDNVEFGAVELMYADWMAGDGFIWKIDLKDPQKIHWRNAFDGLRAPADLEELLDYAAEIPMWLNPEIEKWM
;
A
#
# COMPACT_ATOMS: atom_id res chain seq x y z
N MET A 1 8.76 25.55 10.67
CA MET A 1 7.30 25.52 10.61
C MET A 1 6.96 24.33 9.72
N THR A 2 6.75 23.17 10.33
CA THR A 2 6.32 21.97 9.60
C THR A 2 4.93 22.29 9.08
N TYR A 3 4.76 22.31 7.76
CA TYR A 3 3.43 22.34 7.17
C TYR A 3 2.67 21.15 7.78
N LYS A 4 1.41 21.34 8.16
CA LYS A 4 0.52 20.23 8.50
C LYS A 4 -0.65 20.41 7.57
N ALA A 5 -0.74 19.54 6.59
CA ALA A 5 -1.71 19.68 5.54
C ALA A 5 -3.12 19.38 6.07
N ASP A 6 -3.99 20.40 6.11
CA ASP A 6 -5.37 20.32 6.60
C ASP A 6 -6.28 19.93 5.43
N TYR A 7 -6.10 18.70 4.94
CA TYR A 7 -6.76 18.17 3.76
C TYR A 7 -7.81 17.13 4.16
N ASP A 8 -9.05 17.29 3.67
CA ASP A 8 -10.06 16.24 3.70
C ASP A 8 -9.78 15.27 2.54
N LEU A 9 -9.01 14.22 2.83
CA LEU A 9 -8.61 13.26 1.81
C LEU A 9 -9.69 12.23 1.57
N ASP A 10 -10.25 12.23 0.37
CA ASP A 10 -11.10 11.13 -0.11
C ASP A 10 -10.24 9.88 -0.33
N PHE A 11 -10.11 9.09 0.72
CA PHE A 11 -9.33 7.86 0.73
C PHE A 11 -9.88 6.81 -0.23
N GLU A 12 -11.21 6.77 -0.47
CA GLU A 12 -11.80 5.84 -1.44
C GLU A 12 -11.33 6.17 -2.85
N LYS A 13 -11.32 7.46 -3.20
CA LYS A 13 -10.82 7.93 -4.50
C LYS A 13 -9.33 7.62 -4.67
N VAL A 14 -8.52 7.83 -3.64
CA VAL A 14 -7.10 7.46 -3.65
C VAL A 14 -6.95 5.96 -3.88
N VAL A 15 -7.66 5.13 -3.11
CA VAL A 15 -7.62 3.67 -3.21
C VAL A 15 -7.99 3.20 -4.62
N PHE A 16 -9.04 3.76 -5.20
CA PHE A 16 -9.45 3.45 -6.56
C PHE A 16 -8.34 3.78 -7.57
N ARG A 17 -7.77 5.00 -7.52
CA ARG A 17 -6.72 5.43 -8.46
C ARG A 17 -5.42 4.65 -8.30
N MET A 18 -5.02 4.36 -7.06
CA MET A 18 -3.83 3.56 -6.79
C MET A 18 -4.02 2.14 -7.33
N SER A 19 -5.16 1.50 -7.06
CA SER A 19 -5.46 0.16 -7.59
C SER A 19 -5.33 0.09 -9.11
N GLN A 20 -5.88 1.08 -9.84
CA GLN A 20 -5.70 1.19 -11.29
C GLN A 20 -4.22 1.28 -11.68
N LEU A 21 -3.44 2.11 -10.98
CA LEU A 21 -2.02 2.25 -11.26
C LEU A 21 -1.22 0.96 -11.00
N PHE A 22 -1.51 0.23 -9.93
CA PHE A 22 -0.82 -1.03 -9.63
C PHE A 22 -1.13 -2.10 -10.67
N GLU A 23 -2.37 -2.19 -11.15
CA GLU A 23 -2.71 -3.09 -12.25
C GLU A 23 -1.86 -2.82 -13.51
N ASP A 24 -1.56 -1.55 -13.78
CA ASP A 24 -0.73 -1.12 -14.91
C ASP A 24 0.77 -1.32 -14.67
N LEU A 25 1.28 -1.07 -13.45
CA LEU A 25 2.72 -1.07 -13.13
C LEU A 25 3.28 -2.39 -12.59
N ILE A 26 2.49 -3.25 -11.94
CA ILE A 26 2.93 -4.62 -11.59
C ILE A 26 3.50 -5.32 -12.84
N PRO A 27 2.89 -5.20 -14.04
CA PRO A 27 3.50 -5.70 -15.26
C PRO A 27 4.84 -5.12 -15.68
N SER A 28 5.15 -3.86 -15.37
CA SER A 28 6.39 -3.23 -15.80
C SER A 28 7.56 -3.46 -14.85
N GLU A 29 7.30 -3.65 -13.55
CA GLU A 29 8.34 -3.79 -12.52
C GLU A 29 8.70 -5.26 -12.21
N ASN A 30 7.88 -6.22 -12.65
CA ASN A 30 8.13 -7.62 -12.37
C ASN A 30 9.04 -8.24 -13.44
N ALA A 31 10.35 -8.20 -13.19
CA ALA A 31 11.36 -8.90 -14.02
C ALA A 31 11.25 -10.44 -13.93
N TYR A 32 10.36 -10.97 -13.07
CA TYR A 32 10.07 -12.39 -12.93
C TYR A 32 9.07 -12.81 -14.00
N ASP A 33 9.62 -13.36 -15.09
CA ASP A 33 8.95 -13.91 -16.27
C ASP A 33 7.95 -12.96 -16.94
N PRO A 34 8.39 -12.15 -17.93
CA PRO A 34 7.49 -11.28 -18.70
C PRO A 34 6.42 -12.04 -19.51
N TYR A 35 6.43 -13.38 -19.50
CA TYR A 35 5.52 -14.22 -20.27
C TYR A 35 4.47 -14.96 -19.43
N GLU A 36 4.55 -14.98 -18.08
CA GLU A 36 3.59 -15.72 -17.24
C GLU A 36 3.01 -14.90 -16.05
N LYS A 37 2.16 -13.92 -16.38
CA LYS A 37 1.34 -13.13 -15.42
C LYS A 37 0.51 -13.97 -14.43
N SER A 38 0.33 -15.26 -14.71
CA SER A 38 -0.42 -16.22 -13.87
C SER A 38 0.22 -16.47 -12.50
N THR A 39 1.51 -16.14 -12.36
CA THR A 39 2.33 -16.39 -11.15
C THR A 39 2.47 -15.17 -10.25
N TRP A 40 1.97 -14.01 -10.68
CA TRP A 40 2.12 -12.77 -9.93
C TRP A 40 1.18 -12.71 -8.73
N PRO A 41 1.62 -12.17 -7.58
CA PRO A 41 0.72 -11.96 -6.47
C PRO A 41 -0.37 -10.95 -6.84
N THR A 42 -1.58 -11.18 -6.33
CA THR A 42 -2.64 -10.18 -6.38
C THR A 42 -2.38 -9.19 -5.26
N LEU A 43 -2.31 -7.91 -5.57
CA LEU A 43 -2.28 -6.86 -4.56
C LEU A 43 -3.69 -6.33 -4.35
N THR A 44 -4.15 -6.39 -3.11
CA THR A 44 -5.44 -5.83 -2.70
C THR A 44 -5.16 -4.73 -1.68
N MET A 45 -5.64 -3.51 -1.90
CA MET A 45 -5.50 -2.45 -0.88
C MET A 45 -6.23 -2.87 0.39
N ALA A 46 -5.51 -2.86 1.51
CA ALA A 46 -6.00 -3.23 2.82
C ALA A 46 -6.35 -2.00 3.66
N ALA A 47 -5.50 -0.98 3.64
CA ALA A 47 -5.74 0.26 4.39
C ALA A 47 -5.05 1.46 3.74
N THR A 48 -5.55 2.67 4.02
CA THR A 48 -4.94 3.93 3.59
C THR A 48 -5.25 5.06 4.59
N TRP A 49 -4.25 5.83 5.01
CA TRP A 49 -4.41 6.98 5.90
C TRP A 49 -3.34 8.07 5.68
N VAL A 50 -3.46 9.19 6.38
CA VAL A 50 -2.43 10.25 6.41
C VAL A 50 -1.83 10.37 7.79
N GLN A 51 -0.50 10.45 7.87
CA GLN A 51 0.24 10.82 9.07
C GLN A 51 1.44 11.68 8.69
N ASP A 52 1.65 12.80 9.39
CA ASP A 52 2.84 13.67 9.24
C ASP A 52 3.22 14.00 7.79
N ASP A 53 2.23 14.51 7.02
CA ASP A 53 2.31 14.81 5.59
C ASP A 53 2.67 13.61 4.69
N CYS A 54 2.51 12.38 5.18
CA CYS A 54 2.69 11.15 4.43
C CYS A 54 1.35 10.46 4.22
N LEU A 55 1.08 10.07 2.97
CA LEU A 55 0.06 9.10 2.63
C LEU A 55 0.65 7.72 2.92
N ILE A 56 0.01 6.97 3.80
CA ILE A 56 0.40 5.60 4.13
C ILE A 56 -0.64 4.64 3.56
N VAL A 57 -0.16 3.54 3.02
CA VAL A 57 -0.98 2.53 2.36
C VAL A 57 -0.44 1.14 2.69
N VAL A 58 -1.36 0.23 2.95
CA VAL A 58 -1.08 -1.19 3.18
C VAL A 58 -1.77 -2.01 2.10
N PHE A 59 -1.04 -2.94 1.49
CA PHE A 59 -1.57 -3.96 0.59
C PHE A 59 -1.57 -5.32 1.25
N ARG A 60 -2.62 -6.11 0.99
CA ARG A 60 -2.59 -7.57 1.10
C ARG A 60 -2.00 -8.13 -0.20
N ALA A 61 -0.97 -8.95 -0.08
CA ALA A 61 -0.33 -9.63 -1.19
C ALA A 61 -0.70 -11.12 -1.16
N ASP A 62 -1.55 -11.54 -2.09
CA ASP A 62 -1.97 -12.93 -2.26
C ASP A 62 -1.13 -13.63 -3.33
N PRO A 63 -0.38 -14.69 -3.03
CA PRO A 63 0.34 -15.43 -4.06
C PRO A 63 -0.65 -16.13 -5.01
N ARG A 64 -0.68 -15.77 -6.30
CA ARG A 64 -1.42 -16.58 -7.28
C ARG A 64 -0.56 -17.80 -7.66
N ARG A 65 -1.06 -19.00 -7.35
CA ARG A 65 -0.56 -20.29 -7.89
C ARG A 65 0.95 -20.58 -7.76
N VAL A 66 1.70 -19.84 -6.95
CA VAL A 66 3.07 -20.22 -6.60
C VAL A 66 2.96 -21.27 -5.48
N ALA A 67 3.27 -22.53 -5.80
CA ALA A 67 3.21 -23.65 -4.88
C ALA A 67 3.99 -23.41 -3.56
N PRO A 68 3.81 -24.29 -2.56
CA PRO A 68 3.03 -24.01 -1.35
C PRO A 68 3.67 -22.87 -0.54
N MET A 69 3.42 -21.62 -0.93
CA MET A 69 3.59 -20.51 0.00
C MET A 69 2.22 -20.29 0.65
N ASP A 70 2.04 -20.90 1.83
CA ASP A 70 0.82 -20.82 2.61
C ASP A 70 0.73 -19.43 3.24
N GLY A 71 -0.07 -18.55 2.65
CA GLY A 71 -0.47 -17.30 3.29
C GLY A 71 -0.41 -16.09 2.36
N ALA A 72 -1.43 -15.24 2.45
CA ALA A 72 -1.32 -13.85 2.03
C ALA A 72 -0.62 -13.08 3.16
N THR A 73 0.26 -12.15 2.84
CA THR A 73 0.88 -11.26 3.85
C THR A 73 0.63 -9.80 3.48
N PHE A 74 1.12 -8.86 4.29
CA PHE A 74 0.84 -7.44 4.11
C PHE A 74 2.11 -6.64 3.83
N VAL A 75 2.00 -5.62 2.99
CA VAL A 75 3.10 -4.71 2.66
C VAL A 75 2.65 -3.28 2.87
N GLY A 76 3.35 -2.58 3.76
CA GLY A 76 3.14 -1.17 4.05
C GLY A 76 4.16 -0.29 3.32
N TYR A 77 3.72 0.86 2.84
CA TYR A 77 4.60 1.92 2.37
C TYR A 77 4.01 3.29 2.68
N PHE A 78 4.88 4.29 2.64
CA PHE A 78 4.50 5.69 2.77
C PHE A 78 4.98 6.47 1.54
N CYS A 79 4.24 7.51 1.20
CA CYS A 79 4.61 8.51 0.22
C CYS A 79 4.40 9.89 0.81
N LYS A 80 5.40 10.76 0.70
CA LYS A 80 5.25 12.14 1.12
C LYS A 80 4.28 12.88 0.20
N ILE A 81 3.32 13.58 0.79
CA ILE A 81 2.35 14.42 0.09
C ILE A 81 3.05 15.74 -0.22
N TYR A 82 3.65 15.84 -1.40
CA TYR A 82 4.32 17.05 -1.87
C TYR A 82 3.31 18.13 -2.34
N PRO A 83 3.68 19.42 -2.26
CA PRO A 83 2.80 20.55 -1.91
C PRO A 83 1.81 21.02 -3.01
N ARG A 84 1.48 20.17 -3.98
CA ARG A 84 0.55 20.48 -5.08
C ARG A 84 -0.70 19.61 -5.07
N TYR A 85 -0.86 18.78 -4.04
CA TYR A 85 -1.95 17.83 -4.00
C TYR A 85 -3.26 18.52 -3.61
N ILE A 86 -4.26 18.41 -4.48
CA ILE A 86 -5.65 18.79 -4.19
C ILE A 86 -6.40 17.46 -3.99
N PRO A 87 -6.79 17.13 -2.75
CA PRO A 87 -7.50 15.89 -2.41
C PRO A 87 -8.73 15.64 -3.26
N ASP A 88 -9.51 16.70 -3.49
CA ASP A 88 -10.74 16.63 -4.27
C ASP A 88 -10.52 16.25 -5.74
N ASN A 89 -9.27 16.33 -6.23
CA ASN A 89 -8.92 16.21 -7.64
C ASN A 89 -7.79 15.22 -7.92
N VAL A 90 -7.80 14.07 -7.22
CA VAL A 90 -6.87 12.96 -7.50
C VAL A 90 -7.03 12.46 -8.93
N GLU A 91 -6.11 12.89 -9.80
CA GLU A 91 -5.93 12.40 -11.15
C GLU A 91 -4.81 11.36 -11.19
N PHE A 92 -4.83 10.49 -12.22
CA PHE A 92 -3.88 9.38 -12.37
C PHE A 92 -2.41 9.83 -12.30
N GLY A 93 -2.04 10.93 -12.97
CA GLY A 93 -0.67 11.46 -12.96
C GLY A 93 -0.20 11.94 -11.58
N ALA A 94 -1.10 12.36 -10.69
CA ALA A 94 -0.72 12.70 -9.31
C ALA A 94 -0.39 11.45 -8.50
N VAL A 95 -1.08 10.34 -8.75
CA VAL A 95 -0.84 9.04 -8.12
C VAL A 95 0.41 8.37 -8.66
N GLU A 96 0.69 8.50 -9.96
CA GLU A 96 1.96 8.09 -10.55
C GLU A 96 3.16 8.76 -9.89
N LEU A 97 3.07 10.06 -9.59
CA LEU A 97 4.13 10.77 -8.86
C LEU A 97 4.29 10.27 -7.42
N MET A 98 3.19 9.84 -6.77
CA MET A 98 3.25 9.19 -5.45
C MET A 98 3.90 7.81 -5.54
N TYR A 99 3.72 7.11 -6.65
CA TYR A 99 4.33 5.81 -6.91
C TYR A 99 5.82 5.92 -7.25
N ALA A 100 6.18 6.85 -8.13
CA ALA A 100 7.50 6.97 -8.73
C ALA A 100 8.60 7.30 -7.72
N ASP A 101 8.26 7.98 -6.62
CA ASP A 101 9.28 8.51 -5.70
C ASP A 101 9.80 7.44 -4.70
N TRP A 102 9.02 6.37 -4.42
CA TRP A 102 9.40 5.37 -3.39
C TRP A 102 8.97 3.92 -3.64
N MET A 103 8.07 3.65 -4.60
CA MET A 103 7.58 2.29 -4.89
C MET A 103 8.17 1.63 -6.15
N ALA A 104 8.72 2.40 -7.09
CA ALA A 104 9.45 1.83 -8.22
C ALA A 104 10.83 1.34 -7.74
N GLY A 105 11.17 0.08 -7.99
CA GLY A 105 12.45 -0.48 -7.59
C GLY A 105 12.40 -2.00 -7.46
N ASP A 106 12.62 -2.68 -8.58
CA ASP A 106 13.12 -4.04 -8.90
C ASP A 106 12.87 -5.26 -7.98
N GLY A 107 12.25 -5.12 -6.81
CA GLY A 107 12.16 -6.18 -5.80
C GLY A 107 10.94 -6.08 -4.89
N PHE A 108 9.85 -5.45 -5.35
CA PHE A 108 8.62 -5.30 -4.56
C PHE A 108 8.13 -6.63 -3.99
N ILE A 109 8.15 -7.69 -4.80
CA ILE A 109 7.69 -9.04 -4.42
C ILE A 109 8.76 -9.81 -3.64
N TRP A 110 10.05 -9.53 -3.86
CA TRP A 110 11.16 -10.26 -3.23
C TRP A 110 11.33 -9.98 -1.73
N LYS A 111 10.66 -8.95 -1.22
CA LYS A 111 10.74 -8.51 0.19
C LYS A 111 9.54 -8.97 1.03
N ILE A 112 8.61 -9.69 0.42
CA ILE A 112 7.36 -10.15 1.01
C ILE A 112 7.61 -11.53 1.61
N ASP A 113 7.55 -11.65 2.95
CA ASP A 113 7.64 -12.97 3.59
C ASP A 113 6.25 -13.62 3.60
N LEU A 114 5.99 -14.42 2.58
CA LEU A 114 4.72 -15.14 2.41
C LEU A 114 4.49 -16.24 3.46
N LYS A 115 5.42 -16.45 4.40
CA LYS A 115 5.28 -17.42 5.50
C LYS A 115 4.76 -16.80 6.80
N ASP A 116 4.61 -15.48 6.85
CA ASP A 116 4.10 -14.74 8.01
C ASP A 116 2.86 -13.92 7.59
N PRO A 117 1.67 -14.55 7.51
CA PRO A 117 0.53 -13.99 6.80
C PRO A 117 -0.14 -12.79 7.47
N GLN A 118 0.09 -12.57 8.76
CA GLN A 118 -0.54 -11.48 9.50
C GLN A 118 0.38 -10.25 9.66
N LYS A 119 1.65 -10.38 9.29
CA LYS A 119 2.65 -9.32 9.46
C LYS A 119 2.59 -8.29 8.35
N ILE A 120 2.77 -7.02 8.71
CA ILE A 120 2.94 -5.91 7.79
C ILE A 120 4.43 -5.67 7.57
N HIS A 121 4.87 -5.91 6.34
CA HIS A 121 6.23 -5.67 5.89
C HIS A 121 6.37 -4.24 5.36
N TRP A 122 7.00 -3.37 6.15
CA TRP A 122 7.26 -1.98 5.76
C TRP A 122 8.44 -1.87 4.81
N ARG A 123 8.20 -1.30 3.62
CA ARG A 123 9.24 -1.15 2.58
C ARG A 123 10.38 -0.23 3.02
N ASN A 124 10.05 0.83 3.74
CA ASN A 124 10.98 1.82 4.27
C ASN A 124 10.63 2.06 5.73
N ALA A 125 11.63 2.22 6.58
CA ALA A 125 11.43 2.74 7.94
C ALA A 125 11.48 4.26 7.88
N PHE A 126 10.43 4.93 8.35
CA PHE A 126 10.46 6.36 8.61
C PHE A 126 10.30 6.54 10.12
N ASP A 127 11.37 6.95 10.79
CA ASP A 127 11.45 6.97 12.26
C ASP A 127 10.38 7.85 12.93
N GLY A 128 9.70 8.72 12.18
CA GLY A 128 8.61 9.56 12.67
C GLY A 128 7.19 8.99 12.50
N LEU A 129 7.00 7.92 11.73
CA LEU A 129 5.66 7.35 11.48
C LEU A 129 5.36 6.20 12.43
N ARG A 130 4.13 6.15 12.94
CA ARG A 130 3.64 4.99 13.69
C ARG A 130 3.19 3.98 12.66
N ALA A 131 3.90 2.86 12.61
CA ALA A 131 3.71 1.81 11.62
C ALA A 131 3.24 0.55 12.35
N PRO A 132 1.96 0.13 12.22
CA PRO A 132 1.49 -1.12 12.83
C PRO A 132 2.28 -2.32 12.31
N ALA A 133 2.60 -3.26 13.19
CA ALA A 133 3.40 -4.43 12.88
C ALA A 133 2.61 -5.55 12.18
N ASP A 134 1.30 -5.62 12.44
CA ASP A 134 0.39 -6.63 11.95
C ASP A 134 -1.05 -6.09 11.79
N LEU A 135 -1.97 -6.96 11.37
CA LEU A 135 -3.38 -6.62 11.19
C LEU A 135 -4.09 -6.20 12.50
N GLU A 136 -3.75 -6.82 13.63
CA GLU A 136 -4.40 -6.50 14.92
C GLU A 136 -4.03 -5.07 15.34
N GLU A 137 -2.73 -4.74 15.30
CA GLU A 137 -2.26 -3.38 15.56
C GLU A 137 -2.82 -2.36 14.56
N LEU A 138 -3.02 -2.75 13.30
CA LEU A 138 -3.62 -1.88 12.29
C LEU A 138 -5.08 -1.55 12.61
N LEU A 139 -5.86 -2.53 13.06
CA LEU A 139 -7.27 -2.34 13.43
C LEU A 139 -7.39 -1.49 14.70
N ASP A 140 -6.55 -1.74 15.71
CA ASP A 140 -6.45 -0.88 16.90
C ASP A 140 -6.11 0.55 16.50
N TYR A 141 -5.17 0.72 15.57
CA TYR A 141 -4.77 2.04 15.10
C TYR A 141 -5.87 2.74 14.30
N ALA A 142 -6.67 2.01 13.53
CA ALA A 142 -7.81 2.56 12.79
C ALA A 142 -8.92 3.11 13.70
N ALA A 143 -8.99 2.69 14.97
CA ALA A 143 -9.89 3.29 15.95
C ALA A 143 -9.42 4.68 16.42
N GLU A 144 -8.14 5.03 16.20
CA GLU A 144 -7.54 6.28 16.68
C GLU A 144 -7.51 7.41 15.63
N ILE A 145 -7.51 7.08 14.33
CA ILE A 145 -7.32 8.04 13.23
C ILE A 145 -8.28 7.81 12.06
N PRO A 146 -8.60 8.86 11.27
CA PRO A 146 -9.30 8.69 10.00
C PRO A 146 -8.48 7.83 9.03
N MET A 147 -9.08 6.73 8.59
CA MET A 147 -8.46 5.73 7.75
C MET A 147 -9.53 5.10 6.86
N TRP A 148 -9.18 4.77 5.63
CA TRP A 148 -9.95 3.81 4.85
C TRP A 148 -9.44 2.40 5.12
N LEU A 149 -10.37 1.50 5.39
CA LEU A 149 -10.12 0.06 5.54
C LEU A 149 -10.85 -0.70 4.45
N ASN A 150 -10.25 -1.78 3.97
CA ASN A 150 -10.93 -2.69 3.07
C ASN A 150 -12.15 -3.31 3.79
N PRO A 151 -13.34 -3.35 3.15
CA PRO A 151 -14.53 -3.95 3.76
C PRO A 151 -14.37 -5.43 4.17
N GLU A 152 -13.38 -6.12 3.61
CA GLU A 152 -13.08 -7.52 3.90
C GLU A 152 -11.95 -7.71 4.93
N ILE A 153 -11.40 -6.64 5.50
CA ILE A 153 -10.20 -6.71 6.34
C ILE A 153 -10.35 -7.64 7.55
N GLU A 154 -11.53 -7.67 8.17
CA GLU A 154 -11.84 -8.55 9.31
C GLU A 154 -11.79 -10.03 8.93
N LYS A 155 -12.00 -10.38 7.65
CA LYS A 155 -11.92 -11.77 7.18
C LYS A 155 -10.48 -12.25 6.99
N TRP A 156 -9.50 -11.36 7.12
CA TRP A 156 -8.09 -11.65 6.91
C TRP A 156 -7.30 -11.84 8.21
N MET A 157 -7.94 -11.63 9.37
CA MET A 157 -7.43 -12.08 10.67
C MET A 157 -7.55 -13.60 10.79
#